data_AF-A0A077Z724-F1
#
_entry.id   AF-A0A077Z724-F1
#
_cell.length_a   1.000
_cell.length_b   1.000
_cell.length_c   1.000
_cell.angle_alpha   90.00
_cell.angle_beta   90.00
_cell.angle_gamma   90.00
#
_symmetry.space_group_name_H-M   'P 1'
#
loop_
_entity.id
_entity.type
_entity.pdbx_description
1 polymer ?
#
loop_
_entity_poly.entity_id
_entity_poly.type
_entity_poly.pdbx_seq_one_letter_code
_entity_poly.pdbx_strand_id
1 'polypeptide(L)'
;MKEQGNTALAEGKYEEAIQLYSKAIEKEPSNHVLYSNRSAAYAKAGKYESALTDAEKTISLKKDWPKGYSRKGAALSLLGRHVEAKQSYDEGLKYDPNSELLKQGIKRRPFWGEVDIIAVPFSDPFQTLLSNPAMKEKDLGNQAYRQKDFVKAHAHYDKAIELDPENITYYNNKAAVYFEQKDYDMCIKTCEKAVEVGRECRADFKLIGKAYARMALAYTKEEKFKEALSFYDKSLSEHRDPDVVKRRQEVERIVKEQEKTAYYNPELSLAEKQKGNECFKEGRYPEAIQHYTEAIRRNPSDAVLFSNRAACYTKLMEFEMALADCDSCISLDPKFLKGHLRKGAALMAMKQPSRAMSAYEEAMKIDPNNEEARTGLYEAMNAFEENPEEMRKKAMENPEVRDILADPAMMCILEQMTKDPNAVREHLKNPVIAGKIAKLAEAGIIRMR
;
A
#
# COMPACT_ATOMS: atom_id res chain seq x y z
N MET A 1 -19.36 -26.12 31.93
CA MET A 1 -18.55 -25.14 31.16
C MET A 1 -18.16 -23.94 32.02
N LYS A 2 -19.09 -23.13 32.57
CA LYS A 2 -18.73 -22.01 33.46
C LYS A 2 -17.84 -22.43 34.64
N GLU A 3 -18.23 -23.47 35.37
CA GLU A 3 -17.44 -23.95 36.52
C GLU A 3 -16.05 -24.47 36.12
N GLN A 4 -15.95 -25.19 35.00
CA GLN A 4 -14.65 -25.61 34.45
C GLN A 4 -13.78 -24.40 34.09
N GLY A 5 -14.38 -23.35 33.50
CA GLY A 5 -13.68 -22.11 33.20
C GLY A 5 -13.22 -21.38 34.47
N ASN A 6 -14.02 -21.42 35.54
CA ASN A 6 -13.65 -20.87 36.84
C ASN A 6 -12.46 -21.63 37.44
N THR A 7 -12.47 -22.97 37.37
CA THR A 7 -11.36 -23.82 37.81
C THR A 7 -10.08 -23.54 37.02
N ALA A 8 -10.15 -23.54 35.69
CA ALA A 8 -9.00 -23.23 34.83
C ALA A 8 -8.43 -21.83 35.12
N LEU A 9 -9.29 -20.84 35.36
CA LEU A 9 -8.87 -19.48 35.71
C LEU A 9 -8.15 -19.44 37.07
N ALA A 10 -8.65 -20.17 38.07
CA ALA A 10 -8.02 -20.29 39.38
C ALA A 10 -6.66 -21.02 39.33
N GLU A 11 -6.52 -21.99 38.44
CA GLU A 11 -5.27 -22.74 38.19
C GLU A 11 -4.25 -21.97 37.33
N GLY A 12 -4.55 -20.74 36.89
CA GLY A 12 -3.66 -19.95 36.04
C GLY A 12 -3.65 -20.36 34.55
N LYS A 13 -4.55 -21.26 34.14
CA LYS A 13 -4.70 -21.73 32.75
C LYS A 13 -5.62 -20.79 31.96
N TYR A 14 -5.13 -19.58 31.68
CA TYR A 14 -5.96 -18.49 31.14
C TYR A 14 -6.55 -18.80 29.76
N GLU A 15 -5.77 -19.36 28.85
CA GLU A 15 -6.19 -19.76 27.51
C GLU A 15 -7.30 -20.81 27.55
N GLU A 16 -7.18 -21.80 28.43
CA GLU A 16 -8.20 -22.83 28.64
C GLU A 16 -9.48 -22.22 29.22
N ALA A 17 -9.35 -21.34 30.20
CA ALA A 17 -10.48 -20.60 30.77
C ALA A 17 -11.22 -19.78 29.70
N ILE A 18 -10.48 -19.08 28.83
CA ILE A 18 -11.05 -18.31 27.70
C ILE A 18 -11.85 -19.22 26.77
N GLN A 19 -11.33 -20.40 26.42
CA GLN A 19 -12.04 -21.36 25.56
C GLN A 19 -13.31 -21.89 26.24
N LEU A 20 -13.23 -22.25 27.53
CA LEU A 20 -14.36 -22.78 28.28
C LEU A 20 -15.48 -21.74 28.46
N TYR A 21 -15.14 -20.48 28.73
CA TYR A 21 -16.12 -19.40 28.76
C TYR A 21 -16.69 -19.11 27.37
N SER A 22 -15.90 -19.18 26.30
CA SER A 22 -16.41 -18.97 24.93
C SER A 22 -17.45 -20.02 24.55
N LYS A 23 -17.18 -21.30 24.85
CA LYS A 23 -18.17 -22.39 24.67
C LYS A 23 -19.42 -22.22 25.55
N ALA A 24 -19.27 -21.67 26.76
CA ALA A 24 -20.41 -21.34 27.61
C ALA A 24 -21.26 -20.20 27.04
N ILE A 25 -20.61 -19.16 26.48
CA ILE A 25 -21.27 -18.00 25.85
C ILE A 25 -22.06 -18.41 24.61
N GLU A 26 -21.54 -19.36 23.82
CA GLU A 26 -22.28 -19.91 22.67
C GLU A 26 -23.63 -20.52 23.09
N LYS A 27 -23.72 -21.10 24.30
CA LYS A 27 -24.96 -21.67 24.84
C LYS A 27 -25.85 -20.63 25.54
N GLU A 28 -25.25 -19.65 26.20
CA GLU A 28 -25.94 -18.61 26.98
C GLU A 28 -25.45 -17.19 26.61
N PRO A 29 -25.75 -16.70 25.39
CA PRO A 29 -25.18 -15.46 24.87
C PRO A 29 -25.67 -14.19 25.60
N SER A 30 -26.72 -14.28 26.41
CA SER A 30 -27.23 -13.19 27.25
C SER A 30 -26.64 -13.18 28.67
N ASN A 31 -25.83 -14.18 29.04
CA ASN A 31 -25.29 -14.29 30.39
C ASN A 31 -24.06 -13.38 30.59
N HIS A 32 -24.32 -12.16 31.07
CA HIS A 32 -23.31 -11.14 31.37
C HIS A 32 -22.16 -11.63 32.28
N VAL A 33 -22.40 -12.61 33.16
CA VAL A 33 -21.37 -13.16 34.04
C VAL A 33 -20.29 -13.91 33.24
N LEU A 34 -20.66 -14.58 32.15
CA LEU A 34 -19.70 -15.30 31.31
C LEU A 34 -18.74 -14.35 30.61
N TYR A 35 -19.25 -13.24 30.06
CA TYR A 35 -18.42 -12.18 29.49
C TYR A 35 -17.53 -11.53 30.56
N SER A 36 -18.05 -11.31 31.78
CA SER A 36 -17.26 -10.77 32.90
C SER A 36 -16.09 -11.67 33.30
N ASN A 37 -16.32 -12.98 33.31
CA ASN A 37 -15.29 -13.97 33.65
C ASN A 37 -14.28 -14.13 32.51
N ARG A 38 -14.74 -14.12 31.25
CA ARG A 38 -13.85 -14.17 30.09
C ARG A 38 -13.02 -12.89 29.94
N SER A 39 -13.59 -11.72 30.25
CA SER A 39 -12.86 -10.45 30.40
C SER A 39 -11.72 -10.57 31.41
N ALA A 40 -11.98 -11.15 32.58
CA ALA A 40 -10.94 -11.38 33.59
C ALA A 40 -9.85 -12.36 33.09
N ALA A 41 -10.23 -13.41 32.37
CA ALA A 41 -9.29 -14.36 31.79
C ALA A 41 -8.42 -13.72 30.69
N TYR A 42 -9.02 -12.91 29.80
CA TYR A 42 -8.28 -12.12 28.81
C TYR A 42 -7.29 -11.16 29.47
N ALA A 43 -7.70 -10.46 30.54
CA ALA A 43 -6.82 -9.56 31.28
C ALA A 43 -5.63 -10.31 31.90
N LYS A 44 -5.86 -11.50 32.47
CA LYS A 44 -4.79 -12.36 33.01
C LYS A 44 -3.87 -12.94 31.93
N ALA A 45 -4.38 -13.13 30.71
CA ALA A 45 -3.62 -13.57 29.55
C ALA A 45 -2.88 -12.44 28.78
N GLY A 46 -2.91 -11.20 29.29
CA GLY A 46 -2.27 -10.05 28.61
C GLY A 46 -3.03 -9.50 27.40
N LYS A 47 -4.27 -9.98 27.14
CA LYS A 47 -5.11 -9.61 25.98
C LYS A 47 -6.06 -8.48 26.36
N TYR A 48 -5.52 -7.30 26.64
CA TYR A 48 -6.25 -6.22 27.31
C TYR A 48 -7.38 -5.61 26.47
N GLU A 49 -7.22 -5.49 25.15
CA GLU A 49 -8.27 -5.03 24.24
C GLU A 49 -9.46 -6.01 24.19
N SER A 50 -9.18 -7.32 24.22
CA SER A 50 -10.23 -8.35 24.32
C SER A 50 -10.92 -8.30 25.68
N ALA A 51 -10.16 -8.07 26.75
CA ALA A 51 -10.72 -7.88 28.09
C ALA A 51 -11.66 -6.66 28.16
N LEU A 52 -11.28 -5.55 27.52
CA LEU A 52 -12.12 -4.34 27.43
C LEU A 52 -13.41 -4.62 26.66
N THR A 53 -13.30 -5.29 25.50
CA THR A 53 -14.46 -5.62 24.66
C THR A 53 -15.49 -6.45 25.43
N ASP A 54 -15.05 -7.49 26.15
CA ASP A 54 -15.95 -8.31 26.96
C ASP A 54 -16.50 -7.56 28.19
N ALA A 55 -15.74 -6.63 28.76
CA ALA A 55 -16.24 -5.79 29.86
C ALA A 55 -17.34 -4.84 29.39
N GLU A 56 -17.20 -4.24 28.20
CA GLU A 56 -18.24 -3.42 27.58
C GLU A 56 -19.46 -4.25 27.22
N LYS A 57 -19.27 -5.48 26.71
CA LYS A 57 -20.36 -6.42 26.45
C LYS A 57 -21.11 -6.78 27.75
N THR A 58 -20.39 -7.01 28.84
CA THR A 58 -20.96 -7.26 30.18
C THR A 58 -21.89 -6.12 30.61
N ILE A 59 -21.45 -4.86 30.51
CA ILE A 59 -22.24 -3.68 30.85
C ILE A 59 -23.44 -3.53 29.91
N SER A 60 -23.27 -3.83 28.62
CA SER A 60 -24.38 -3.75 27.65
C SER A 60 -25.51 -4.75 27.95
N LEU A 61 -25.17 -5.94 28.46
CA LEU A 61 -26.13 -6.99 28.82
C LEU A 61 -26.79 -6.73 30.19
N LYS A 62 -26.06 -6.14 31.14
CA LYS A 62 -26.58 -5.78 32.47
C LYS A 62 -25.96 -4.46 32.97
N LYS A 63 -26.64 -3.34 32.68
CA LYS A 63 -26.17 -1.98 33.00
C LYS A 63 -26.17 -1.65 34.49
N ASP A 64 -27.06 -2.27 35.27
CA ASP A 64 -27.21 -2.06 36.71
C ASP A 64 -26.26 -2.94 37.55
N TRP A 65 -25.22 -3.53 36.94
CA TRP A 65 -24.29 -4.44 37.63
C TRP A 65 -22.90 -3.84 37.83
N PRO A 66 -22.56 -3.38 39.05
CA PRO A 66 -21.31 -2.67 39.35
C PRO A 66 -20.04 -3.42 38.94
N LYS A 67 -20.04 -4.76 39.00
CA LYS A 67 -18.87 -5.58 38.64
C LYS A 67 -18.48 -5.45 37.16
N GLY A 68 -19.43 -5.14 36.26
CA GLY A 68 -19.14 -4.88 34.84
C GLY A 68 -18.24 -3.66 34.69
N TYR A 69 -18.56 -2.58 35.40
CA TYR A 69 -17.74 -1.36 35.46
C TYR A 69 -16.37 -1.59 36.10
N SER A 70 -16.27 -2.49 37.09
CA SER A 70 -14.97 -2.89 37.64
C SER A 70 -14.10 -3.60 36.61
N ARG A 71 -14.67 -4.46 35.76
CA ARG A 71 -13.94 -5.14 34.67
C ARG A 71 -13.48 -4.16 33.61
N LYS A 72 -14.34 -3.21 33.22
CA LYS A 72 -14.00 -2.18 32.24
C LYS A 72 -12.89 -1.27 32.76
N GLY A 73 -13.01 -0.82 34.01
CA GLY A 73 -11.97 -0.05 34.68
C GLY A 73 -10.64 -0.80 34.73
N ALA A 74 -10.64 -2.08 35.09
CA ALA A 74 -9.41 -2.88 35.14
C ALA A 74 -8.76 -3.06 33.76
N ALA A 75 -9.55 -3.34 32.72
CA ALA A 75 -9.05 -3.46 31.35
C ALA A 75 -8.48 -2.13 30.82
N LEU A 76 -9.17 -1.00 31.05
CA LEU A 76 -8.69 0.33 30.68
C LEU A 76 -7.40 0.70 31.43
N SER A 77 -7.30 0.37 32.72
CA SER A 77 -6.06 0.56 33.49
C SER A 77 -4.89 -0.23 32.89
N LEU A 78 -5.11 -1.47 32.47
CA LEU A 78 -4.08 -2.32 31.84
C LEU A 78 -3.69 -1.83 30.43
N LEU A 79 -4.57 -1.12 29.75
CA LEU A 79 -4.30 -0.43 28.48
C LEU A 79 -3.59 0.93 28.65
N GLY A 80 -3.32 1.37 29.89
CA GLY A 80 -2.79 2.71 30.18
C GLY A 80 -3.81 3.84 29.97
N ARG A 81 -5.08 3.51 29.69
CA ARG A 81 -6.19 4.46 29.50
C ARG A 81 -6.78 4.85 30.84
N HIS A 82 -5.95 5.48 31.66
CA HIS A 82 -6.29 5.77 33.04
C HIS A 82 -7.58 6.61 33.11
N VAL A 83 -7.67 7.78 32.45
CA VAL A 83 -8.80 8.72 32.68
C VAL A 83 -10.15 8.03 32.50
N GLU A 84 -10.24 7.19 31.48
CA GLU A 84 -11.42 6.38 31.17
C GLU A 84 -11.65 5.25 32.19
N ALA A 85 -10.58 4.66 32.73
CA ALA A 85 -10.68 3.68 33.81
C ALA A 85 -11.34 4.29 35.06
N LYS A 86 -10.93 5.50 35.48
CA LYS A 86 -11.54 6.21 36.61
C LYS A 86 -13.02 6.49 36.32
N GLN A 87 -13.34 7.04 35.16
CA GLN A 87 -14.72 7.28 34.74
C GLN A 87 -15.56 6.00 34.80
N SER A 88 -15.02 4.85 34.35
CA SER A 88 -15.71 3.57 34.45
C SER A 88 -15.99 3.18 35.91
N TYR A 89 -15.02 3.33 36.81
CA TYR A 89 -15.25 3.04 38.23
C TYR A 89 -16.28 3.99 38.86
N ASP A 90 -16.20 5.29 38.56
CA ASP A 90 -17.15 6.31 39.02
C ASP A 90 -18.58 6.01 38.54
N GLU A 91 -18.76 5.59 37.28
CA GLU A 91 -20.06 5.12 36.77
C GLU A 91 -20.57 3.88 37.51
N GLY A 92 -19.69 2.92 37.83
CA GLY A 92 -20.06 1.75 38.62
C GLY A 92 -20.54 2.09 40.03
N LEU A 93 -19.92 3.10 40.66
CA LEU A 93 -20.27 3.54 42.01
C LEU A 93 -21.65 4.20 42.09
N LYS A 94 -22.23 4.63 40.95
CA LYS A 94 -23.63 5.09 40.91
C LYS A 94 -24.62 3.97 41.20
N TYR A 95 -24.27 2.71 40.89
CA TYR A 95 -25.11 1.54 41.11
C TYR A 95 -24.82 0.82 42.44
N ASP A 96 -23.57 0.90 42.93
CA ASP A 96 -23.20 0.43 44.27
C ASP A 96 -22.17 1.38 44.90
N PRO A 97 -22.64 2.44 45.61
CA PRO A 97 -21.77 3.43 46.25
C PRO A 97 -20.86 2.85 47.34
N ASN A 98 -21.14 1.64 47.82
CA ASN A 98 -20.38 0.97 48.88
C ASN A 98 -19.43 -0.11 48.34
N SER A 99 -19.36 -0.29 47.03
CA SER A 99 -18.51 -1.30 46.41
C SER A 99 -17.03 -1.08 46.71
N GLU A 100 -16.48 -1.92 47.58
CA GLU A 100 -15.06 -1.86 47.95
C GLU A 100 -14.16 -2.15 46.74
N LEU A 101 -14.60 -3.03 45.84
CA LEU A 101 -13.92 -3.35 44.58
C LEU A 101 -13.76 -2.12 43.68
N LEU A 102 -14.82 -1.32 43.53
CA LEU A 102 -14.78 -0.10 42.71
C LEU A 102 -13.95 1.00 43.38
N LYS A 103 -14.11 1.18 44.70
CA LYS A 103 -13.31 2.13 45.47
C LYS A 103 -11.82 1.79 45.41
N GLN A 104 -11.45 0.50 45.49
CA GLN A 104 -10.08 0.04 45.29
C GLN A 104 -9.58 0.31 43.86
N GLY A 105 -10.44 0.12 42.85
CA GLY A 105 -10.14 0.47 41.46
C GLY A 105 -9.73 1.93 41.27
N ILE A 106 -10.40 2.87 41.96
CA ILE A 106 -10.08 4.31 41.93
C ILE A 106 -8.82 4.63 42.75
N LYS A 107 -8.68 3.99 43.93
CA LYS A 107 -7.51 4.17 44.81
C LYS A 107 -6.20 3.72 44.16
N ARG A 108 -6.24 2.78 43.22
CA ARG A 108 -5.11 2.42 42.34
C ARG A 108 -4.78 3.59 41.41
N ARG A 109 -4.18 4.64 41.97
CA ARG A 109 -3.64 5.81 41.26
C ARG A 109 -2.44 5.37 40.41
N PRO A 110 -2.45 5.79 39.15
CA PRO A 110 -1.31 6.51 38.63
C PRO A 110 -1.82 7.91 38.28
N PHE A 111 -1.40 8.89 39.10
CA PHE A 111 -1.45 10.33 38.81
C PHE A 111 -2.69 10.80 38.02
N TRP A 112 -3.88 10.71 38.64
CA TRP A 112 -5.01 11.53 38.20
C TRP A 112 -4.62 12.98 38.42
N GLY A 113 -4.36 13.73 37.35
CA GLY A 113 -3.92 15.11 37.43
C GLY A 113 -4.92 15.97 38.19
N GLU A 114 -4.59 16.27 39.45
CA GLU A 114 -4.88 17.49 40.19
C GLU A 114 -4.12 17.41 41.53
N VAL A 115 -3.44 18.49 41.86
CA VAL A 115 -2.52 18.67 42.98
C VAL A 115 -3.33 18.92 44.25
N ASP A 116 -3.09 18.17 45.33
CA ASP A 116 -2.93 18.72 46.68
C ASP A 116 -2.56 17.65 47.72
N ILE A 117 -1.86 18.13 48.75
CA ILE A 117 -0.87 17.47 49.60
C ILE A 117 -1.55 16.82 50.83
N ILE A 118 -0.97 15.72 51.34
CA ILE A 118 -0.63 15.42 52.76
C ILE A 118 -0.47 13.89 52.94
N ALA A 119 0.66 13.53 53.53
CA ALA A 119 1.19 12.18 53.72
C ALA A 119 0.60 11.44 54.92
N VAL A 120 0.40 10.12 54.79
CA VAL A 120 0.74 9.15 55.86
C VAL A 120 0.97 7.76 55.20
N PRO A 121 2.08 7.04 55.50
CA PRO A 121 2.40 5.77 54.85
C PRO A 121 1.86 4.57 55.65
N PHE A 122 1.32 3.53 55.01
CA PHE A 122 1.50 2.12 55.40
C PHE A 122 0.94 1.14 54.35
N SER A 123 1.83 0.27 53.86
CA SER A 123 1.67 -1.06 53.24
C SER A 123 0.40 -1.41 52.42
N ASP A 124 0.52 -1.48 51.09
CA ASP A 124 -0.41 -2.22 50.22
C ASP A 124 0.38 -3.10 49.21
N PRO A 125 0.06 -4.41 49.10
CA PRO A 125 0.68 -5.39 48.20
C PRO A 125 0.54 -5.10 46.67
N PHE A 126 0.12 -3.91 46.24
CA PHE A 126 0.34 -3.38 44.88
C PHE A 126 1.73 -2.77 44.65
N GLN A 127 2.59 -2.77 45.67
CA GLN A 127 3.98 -2.37 45.48
C GLN A 127 4.66 -3.14 44.36
N THR A 128 4.21 -4.31 43.89
CA THR A 128 4.93 -5.09 42.87
C THR A 128 4.94 -4.51 41.44
N LEU A 129 4.13 -3.48 41.14
CA LEU A 129 4.25 -2.69 39.89
C LEU A 129 4.91 -1.32 40.12
N LEU A 130 5.09 -0.94 41.39
CA LEU A 130 5.92 0.15 41.90
C LEU A 130 7.26 -0.37 42.48
N SER A 131 7.55 -1.67 42.36
CA SER A 131 8.69 -2.35 43.00
C SER A 131 9.81 -2.59 42.02
N ASN A 132 9.63 -2.26 40.74
CA ASN A 132 10.74 -2.23 39.81
C ASN A 132 11.20 -0.78 39.70
N PRO A 133 12.25 -0.38 40.43
CA PRO A 133 12.77 0.98 40.40
C PRO A 133 13.12 1.39 38.96
N ALA A 134 13.56 0.46 38.11
CA ALA A 134 13.90 0.74 36.72
C ALA A 134 12.69 1.21 35.90
N MET A 135 11.53 0.58 36.09
CA MET A 135 10.30 0.97 35.40
C MET A 135 9.82 2.35 35.79
N LYS A 136 9.96 2.72 37.08
CA LYS A 136 9.66 4.06 37.57
C LYS A 136 10.57 5.10 36.92
N GLU A 137 11.87 4.83 36.87
CA GLU A 137 12.84 5.70 36.21
C GLU A 137 12.53 5.85 34.71
N LYS A 138 12.22 4.75 34.00
CA LYS A 138 11.78 4.81 32.59
C LYS A 138 10.56 5.71 32.40
N ASP A 139 9.55 5.64 33.27
CA ASP A 139 8.34 6.47 33.14
C ASP A 139 8.62 7.96 33.41
N LEU A 140 9.51 8.27 34.36
CA LEU A 140 10.02 9.64 34.56
C LEU A 140 10.79 10.14 33.33
N GLY A 141 11.62 9.29 32.73
CA GLY A 141 12.31 9.59 31.47
C GLY A 141 11.35 9.86 30.32
N ASN A 142 10.27 9.07 30.20
CA ASN A 142 9.22 9.28 29.20
C ASN A 142 8.50 10.62 29.42
N GLN A 143 8.26 11.01 30.68
CA GLN A 143 7.65 12.30 31.02
C GLN A 143 8.57 13.46 30.63
N ALA A 144 9.84 13.39 30.99
CA ALA A 144 10.84 14.40 30.62
C ALA A 144 11.00 14.52 29.09
N TYR A 145 11.02 13.39 28.38
CA TYR A 145 11.07 13.37 26.91
C TYR A 145 9.87 14.11 26.27
N ARG A 146 8.64 13.87 26.77
CA ARG A 146 7.44 14.59 26.29
C ARG A 146 7.51 16.10 26.55
N GLN A 147 8.18 16.51 27.63
CA GLN A 147 8.44 17.90 27.96
C GLN A 147 9.63 18.49 27.18
N LYS A 148 10.28 17.69 26.31
CA LYS A 148 11.53 18.04 25.60
C LYS A 148 12.69 18.39 26.54
N ASP A 149 12.62 17.97 27.80
CA ASP A 149 13.73 18.06 28.75
C ASP A 149 14.65 16.85 28.55
N PHE A 150 15.45 16.91 27.48
CA PHE A 150 16.28 15.78 27.04
C PHE A 150 17.39 15.43 28.03
N VAL A 151 17.87 16.42 28.80
CA VAL A 151 18.88 16.18 29.85
C VAL A 151 18.28 15.30 30.95
N LYS A 152 17.09 15.65 31.46
CA LYS A 152 16.40 14.80 32.45
C LYS A 152 15.96 13.46 31.87
N ALA A 153 15.54 13.43 30.60
CA ALA A 153 15.15 12.19 29.95
C ALA A 153 16.31 11.18 29.93
N HIS A 154 17.50 11.60 29.48
CA HIS A 154 18.71 10.78 29.52
C HIS A 154 19.05 10.31 30.93
N ALA A 155 19.06 11.21 31.91
CA ALA A 155 19.38 10.86 33.30
C ALA A 155 18.46 9.75 33.87
N HIS A 156 17.16 9.84 33.61
CA HIS A 156 16.20 8.84 34.03
C HIS A 156 16.32 7.52 33.26
N TYR A 157 16.59 7.54 31.94
CA TYR A 157 16.83 6.32 31.19
C TYR A 157 18.15 5.63 31.59
N ASP A 158 19.19 6.40 31.88
CA ASP A 158 20.46 5.87 32.39
C ASP A 158 20.26 5.21 33.75
N LYS A 159 19.48 5.84 34.64
CA LYS A 159 19.11 5.22 35.92
C LYS A 159 18.30 3.94 35.73
N ALA A 160 17.37 3.90 34.77
CA ALA A 160 16.63 2.69 34.44
C ALA A 160 17.56 1.56 33.95
N ILE A 161 18.53 1.88 33.09
CA ILE A 161 19.54 0.93 32.58
C ILE A 161 20.44 0.41 33.71
N GLU A 162 20.87 1.27 34.64
CA GLU A 162 21.65 0.85 35.82
C GLU A 162 20.91 -0.16 36.69
N LEU A 163 19.59 0.00 36.81
CA LEU A 163 18.73 -0.82 37.66
C LEU A 163 18.30 -2.14 36.99
N ASP A 164 18.19 -2.16 35.66
CA ASP A 164 17.75 -3.30 34.86
C ASP A 164 18.34 -3.19 33.43
N PRO A 165 19.59 -3.64 33.22
CA PRO A 165 20.29 -3.49 31.95
C PRO A 165 19.78 -4.44 30.85
N GLU A 166 18.92 -5.40 31.19
CA GLU A 166 18.45 -6.45 30.27
C GLU A 166 17.22 -6.03 29.46
N ASN A 167 16.66 -4.85 29.74
CA ASN A 167 15.45 -4.38 29.07
C ASN A 167 15.77 -3.42 27.92
N ILE A 168 15.67 -3.95 26.69
CA ILE A 168 15.82 -3.20 25.43
C ILE A 168 15.00 -1.88 25.37
N THR A 169 13.87 -1.80 26.07
CA THR A 169 12.98 -0.63 26.03
C THR A 169 13.70 0.65 26.44
N TYR A 170 14.58 0.58 27.45
CA TYR A 170 15.28 1.77 27.97
C TYR A 170 16.26 2.33 26.93
N TYR A 171 17.04 1.44 26.29
CA TYR A 171 17.95 1.81 25.20
C TYR A 171 17.19 2.36 23.99
N ASN A 172 16.06 1.75 23.62
CA ASN A 172 15.19 2.24 22.56
C ASN A 172 14.67 3.66 22.84
N ASN A 173 14.27 3.94 24.08
CA ASN A 173 13.78 5.26 24.49
C ASN A 173 14.92 6.29 24.52
N LYS A 174 16.09 5.91 25.06
CA LYS A 174 17.30 6.75 25.05
C LYS A 174 17.73 7.12 23.63
N ALA A 175 17.72 6.15 22.71
CA ALA A 175 18.02 6.41 21.30
C ALA A 175 17.02 7.38 20.64
N ALA A 176 15.74 7.35 21.04
CA ALA A 176 14.76 8.32 20.57
C ALA A 176 15.09 9.75 21.01
N VAL A 177 15.68 9.93 22.20
CA VAL A 177 16.16 11.24 22.66
C VAL A 177 17.29 11.75 21.75
N TYR A 178 18.30 10.92 21.49
CA TYR A 178 19.42 11.31 20.59
C TYR A 178 18.93 11.64 19.18
N PHE A 179 17.95 10.89 18.65
CA PHE A 179 17.33 11.19 17.36
C PHE A 179 16.66 12.57 17.34
N GLU A 180 15.88 12.92 18.37
CA GLU A 180 15.25 14.25 18.48
C GLU A 180 16.28 15.38 18.65
N GLN A 181 17.41 15.10 19.30
CA GLN A 181 18.55 16.02 19.43
C GLN A 181 19.35 16.16 18.13
N LYS A 182 19.03 15.40 17.08
CA LYS A 182 19.79 15.27 15.81
C LYS A 182 21.22 14.74 16.00
N ASP A 183 21.47 14.08 17.12
CA ASP A 183 22.72 13.35 17.37
C ASP A 183 22.57 11.94 16.79
N TYR A 184 22.69 11.84 15.47
CA TYR A 184 22.45 10.59 14.74
C TYR A 184 23.49 9.52 15.04
N ASP A 185 24.75 9.91 15.29
CA ASP A 185 25.82 8.99 15.67
C ASP A 185 25.50 8.30 17.00
N MET A 186 25.12 9.06 18.03
CA MET A 186 24.74 8.46 19.33
C MET A 186 23.41 7.71 19.26
N CYS A 187 22.48 8.17 18.42
CA CYS A 187 21.24 7.44 18.16
C CYS A 187 21.51 6.04 17.59
N ILE A 188 22.37 5.95 16.56
CA ILE A 188 22.72 4.67 15.92
C ILE A 188 23.44 3.76 16.92
N LYS A 189 24.48 4.23 17.60
CA LYS A 189 25.22 3.46 18.63
C LYS A 189 24.29 2.93 19.74
N THR A 190 23.36 3.77 20.20
CA THR A 190 22.41 3.37 21.25
C THR A 190 21.39 2.35 20.73
N CYS A 191 20.97 2.45 19.45
CA CYS A 191 20.11 1.44 18.83
C CYS A 191 20.86 0.11 18.60
N GLU A 192 22.13 0.13 18.22
CA GLU A 192 22.97 -1.08 18.11
C GLU A 192 23.05 -1.79 19.46
N LYS A 193 23.28 -1.05 20.55
CA LYS A 193 23.23 -1.61 21.90
C LYS A 193 21.85 -2.14 22.27
N ALA A 194 20.79 -1.45 21.87
CA ALA A 194 19.42 -1.94 22.07
C ALA A 194 19.21 -3.30 21.37
N VAL A 195 19.69 -3.46 20.14
CA VAL A 195 19.61 -4.73 19.40
C VAL A 195 20.42 -5.83 20.10
N GLU A 196 21.65 -5.54 20.53
CA GLU A 196 22.50 -6.48 21.27
C GLU A 196 21.78 -7.02 22.51
N VAL A 197 21.31 -6.13 23.40
CA VAL A 197 20.54 -6.48 24.60
C VAL A 197 19.27 -7.24 24.23
N GLY A 198 18.57 -6.81 23.19
CA GLY A 198 17.36 -7.49 22.70
C GLY A 198 17.60 -8.92 22.26
N ARG A 199 18.74 -9.21 21.64
CA ARG A 199 19.11 -10.58 21.23
C ARG A 199 19.52 -11.43 22.41
N GLU A 200 20.36 -10.91 23.30
CA GLU A 200 20.83 -11.60 24.50
C GLU A 200 19.66 -12.00 25.41
N CYS A 201 18.72 -11.09 25.62
CA CYS A 201 17.58 -11.29 26.50
C CYS A 201 16.34 -11.87 25.79
N ARG A 202 16.44 -12.22 24.51
CA ARG A 202 15.33 -12.74 23.67
C ARG A 202 14.08 -11.86 23.73
N ALA A 203 14.27 -10.55 23.60
CA ALA A 203 13.18 -9.57 23.61
C ALA A 203 12.22 -9.76 22.43
N ASP A 204 11.03 -9.16 22.55
CA ASP A 204 10.03 -9.11 21.47
C ASP A 204 10.66 -8.55 20.17
N PHE A 205 10.52 -9.29 19.07
CA PHE A 205 11.01 -8.90 17.74
C PHE A 205 10.52 -7.51 17.33
N LYS A 206 9.34 -7.07 17.80
CA LYS A 206 8.83 -5.71 17.57
C LYS A 206 9.73 -4.63 18.17
N LEU A 207 10.36 -4.87 19.32
CA LEU A 207 11.29 -3.92 19.95
C LEU A 207 12.63 -3.85 19.21
N ILE A 208 13.11 -4.98 18.70
CA ILE A 208 14.31 -5.07 17.87
C ILE A 208 14.07 -4.39 16.52
N GLY A 209 12.93 -4.67 15.88
CA GLY A 209 12.49 -4.02 14.64
C GLY A 209 12.39 -2.50 14.78
N LYS A 210 11.90 -2.00 15.93
CA LYS A 210 11.89 -0.56 16.25
C LYS A 210 13.29 0.06 16.34
N ALA A 211 14.25 -0.65 16.91
CA ALA A 211 15.64 -0.17 16.98
C ALA A 211 16.24 -0.05 15.58
N TYR A 212 16.09 -1.08 14.72
CA TYR A 212 16.52 -1.02 13.32
C TYR A 212 15.81 0.07 12.52
N ALA A 213 14.50 0.26 12.70
CA ALA A 213 13.76 1.34 12.04
C ALA A 213 14.31 2.73 12.42
N ARG A 214 14.73 2.92 13.68
CA ARG A 214 15.32 4.18 14.14
C ARG A 214 16.73 4.40 13.57
N MET A 215 17.55 3.35 13.47
CA MET A 215 18.83 3.42 12.73
C MET A 215 18.59 3.83 11.28
N ALA A 216 17.64 3.19 10.59
CA ALA A 216 17.29 3.52 9.22
C ALA A 216 16.83 4.99 9.06
N LEU A 217 16.02 5.48 9.99
CA LEU A 217 15.62 6.89 10.06
C LEU A 217 16.83 7.83 10.25
N ALA A 218 17.77 7.49 11.13
CA ALA A 218 18.98 8.28 11.36
C ALA A 218 19.83 8.36 10.08
N TYR A 219 20.12 7.22 9.44
CA TYR A 219 20.83 7.18 8.15
C TYR A 219 20.08 7.95 7.05
N THR A 220 18.74 7.90 7.03
CA THR A 220 17.93 8.69 6.09
C THR A 220 18.13 10.19 6.31
N LYS A 221 18.25 10.64 7.56
CA LYS A 221 18.50 12.06 7.91
C LYS A 221 19.92 12.52 7.59
N GLU A 222 20.88 11.61 7.58
CA GLU A 222 22.25 11.87 7.13
C GLU A 222 22.44 11.71 5.61
N GLU A 223 21.36 11.48 4.84
CA GLU A 223 21.39 11.23 3.39
C GLU A 223 22.22 9.99 2.96
N LYS A 224 22.49 9.09 3.92
CA LYS A 224 23.15 7.79 3.71
C LYS A 224 22.10 6.73 3.33
N PHE A 225 21.52 6.90 2.13
CA PHE A 225 20.30 6.17 1.73
C PHE A 225 20.50 4.66 1.53
N LYS A 226 21.69 4.20 1.12
CA LYS A 226 21.97 2.76 0.92
C LYS A 226 22.04 2.04 2.26
N GLU A 227 22.70 2.64 3.24
CA GLU A 227 22.73 2.19 4.62
C GLU A 227 21.33 2.20 5.22
N ALA A 228 20.55 3.27 4.99
CA ALA A 228 19.17 3.35 5.44
C ALA A 228 18.32 2.19 4.90
N LEU A 229 18.43 1.83 3.62
CA LEU A 229 17.73 0.68 3.05
C LEU A 229 18.10 -0.64 3.74
N SER A 230 19.39 -0.87 3.98
CA SER A 230 19.86 -2.06 4.70
C SER A 230 19.22 -2.19 6.09
N PHE A 231 19.12 -1.07 6.82
CA PHE A 231 18.49 -1.09 8.14
C PHE A 231 16.95 -1.14 8.10
N TYR A 232 16.30 -0.59 7.08
CA TYR A 232 14.87 -0.81 6.86
C TYR A 232 14.57 -2.28 6.56
N ASP A 233 15.38 -2.94 5.73
CA ASP A 233 15.23 -4.36 5.43
C ASP A 233 15.41 -5.23 6.68
N LYS A 234 16.42 -4.93 7.51
CA LYS A 234 16.60 -5.58 8.83
C LYS A 234 15.41 -5.33 9.75
N SER A 235 14.86 -4.12 9.79
CA SER A 235 13.67 -3.83 10.60
C SER A 235 12.46 -4.67 10.18
N LEU A 236 12.21 -4.75 8.87
CA LEU A 236 11.07 -5.47 8.30
C LEU A 236 11.24 -6.99 8.37
N SER A 237 12.46 -7.52 8.48
CA SER A 237 12.69 -8.93 8.77
C SER A 237 12.38 -9.30 10.22
N GLU A 238 12.51 -8.36 11.17
CA GLU A 238 12.09 -8.58 12.56
C GLU A 238 10.58 -8.45 12.75
N HIS A 239 10.02 -7.34 12.26
CA HIS A 239 8.61 -7.03 12.40
C HIS A 239 8.13 -6.13 11.26
N ARG A 240 7.17 -6.62 10.49
CA ARG A 240 6.64 -5.91 9.33
C ARG A 240 5.63 -4.82 9.73
N ASP A 241 6.15 -3.65 10.06
CA ASP A 241 5.36 -2.45 10.36
C ASP A 241 4.99 -1.68 9.06
N PRO A 242 3.70 -1.41 8.79
CA PRO A 242 3.26 -0.68 7.60
C PRO A 242 3.92 0.70 7.41
N ASP A 243 4.19 1.44 8.48
CA ASP A 243 4.81 2.76 8.40
C ASP A 243 6.28 2.65 7.96
N VAL A 244 6.96 1.59 8.40
CA VAL A 244 8.34 1.28 8.01
C VAL A 244 8.41 0.88 6.54
N VAL A 245 7.44 0.09 6.05
CA VAL A 245 7.34 -0.28 4.62
C VAL A 245 7.24 0.98 3.75
N LYS A 246 6.39 1.94 4.12
CA LYS A 246 6.20 3.18 3.37
C LYS A 246 7.49 4.02 3.32
N ARG A 247 8.19 4.17 4.44
CA ARG A 247 9.47 4.90 4.52
C ARG A 247 10.57 4.22 3.70
N ARG A 248 10.67 2.89 3.75
CA ARG A 248 11.60 2.11 2.93
C ARG A 248 11.38 2.36 1.44
N GLN A 249 10.12 2.33 0.97
CA GLN A 249 9.78 2.59 -0.43
C GLN A 249 10.17 4.01 -0.88
N GLU A 250 9.99 5.01 0.00
CA GLU A 250 10.42 6.38 -0.27
C GLU A 250 11.93 6.48 -0.45
N VAL A 251 12.72 5.86 0.44
CA VAL A 251 14.18 5.82 0.33
C VAL A 251 14.64 5.04 -0.90
N GLU A 252 13.98 3.93 -1.24
CA GLU A 252 14.29 3.15 -2.44
C GLU A 252 14.14 3.99 -3.72
N ARG A 253 13.11 4.84 -3.79
CA ARG A 253 12.91 5.76 -4.91
C ARG A 253 14.06 6.76 -5.02
N ILE A 254 14.54 7.30 -3.89
CA ILE A 254 15.67 8.24 -3.86
C ILE A 254 16.95 7.55 -4.38
N VAL A 255 17.25 6.35 -3.89
CA VAL A 255 18.42 5.58 -4.34
C VAL A 255 18.36 5.30 -5.84
N LYS A 256 17.20 4.87 -6.36
CA LYS A 256 17.01 4.62 -7.80
C LYS A 256 17.25 5.86 -8.65
N GLU A 257 16.79 7.03 -8.21
CA GLU A 257 17.01 8.29 -8.95
C GLU A 257 18.47 8.74 -8.88
N GLN A 258 19.13 8.59 -7.72
CA GLN A 258 20.57 8.85 -7.58
C GLN A 258 21.40 7.93 -8.47
N GLU A 259 21.09 6.64 -8.51
CA GLU A 259 21.78 5.67 -9.36
C GLU A 259 21.55 5.96 -10.84
N LYS A 260 20.31 6.31 -11.24
CA LYS A 260 20.01 6.75 -12.61
C LYS A 260 20.80 8.00 -12.99
N THR A 261 20.85 8.99 -12.11
CA THR A 261 21.59 10.24 -12.33
C THR A 261 23.09 10.00 -12.41
N ALA A 262 23.64 9.15 -11.53
CA ALA A 262 25.05 8.78 -11.54
C ALA A 262 25.43 7.93 -12.77
N TYR A 263 24.48 7.17 -13.32
CA TYR A 263 24.68 6.37 -14.53
C TYR A 263 24.59 7.21 -15.81
N TYR A 264 23.99 8.41 -15.75
CA TYR A 264 23.81 9.29 -16.89
C TYR A 264 25.16 9.68 -17.49
N ASN A 265 25.36 9.32 -18.75
CA ASN A 265 26.56 9.69 -19.51
C ASN A 265 26.20 9.72 -21.02
N PRO A 266 25.94 10.90 -21.60
CA PRO A 266 25.51 11.01 -22.98
C PRO A 266 26.60 10.61 -23.99
N GLU A 267 27.89 10.74 -23.63
CA GLU A 267 29.00 10.32 -24.49
C GLU A 267 29.10 8.80 -24.59
N LEU A 268 29.04 8.09 -23.45
CA LEU A 268 28.96 6.64 -23.43
C LEU A 268 27.67 6.12 -24.06
N SER A 269 26.54 6.82 -23.87
CA SER A 269 25.30 6.52 -24.57
C SER A 269 25.47 6.59 -26.09
N LEU A 270 26.13 7.64 -26.59
CA LEU A 270 26.41 7.80 -28.02
C LEU A 270 27.31 6.68 -28.55
N ALA A 271 28.35 6.29 -27.81
CA ALA A 271 29.24 5.19 -28.19
C ALA A 271 28.50 3.85 -28.26
N GLU A 272 27.64 3.55 -27.27
CA GLU A 272 26.80 2.34 -27.29
C GLU A 272 25.75 2.38 -28.41
N LYS A 273 25.16 3.55 -28.68
CA LYS A 273 24.27 3.75 -29.83
C LYS A 273 24.97 3.41 -31.15
N GLN A 274 26.24 3.79 -31.32
CA GLN A 274 27.02 3.49 -32.52
C GLN A 274 27.24 1.98 -32.69
N LYS A 275 27.64 1.27 -31.62
CA LYS A 275 27.75 -0.20 -31.64
C LYS A 275 26.44 -0.89 -31.98
N GLY A 276 25.33 -0.40 -31.41
CA GLY A 276 23.99 -0.89 -31.73
C GLY A 276 23.63 -0.69 -33.20
N ASN A 277 23.97 0.48 -33.78
CA ASN A 277 23.76 0.76 -35.20
C ASN A 277 24.59 -0.15 -36.12
N GLU A 278 25.82 -0.50 -35.73
CA GLU A 278 26.68 -1.44 -36.45
C GLU A 278 26.07 -2.85 -36.45
N CYS A 279 25.70 -3.36 -35.26
CA CYS A 279 25.04 -4.65 -35.13
C CYS A 279 23.72 -4.71 -35.94
N PHE A 280 22.93 -3.62 -35.92
CA PHE A 280 21.70 -3.52 -36.70
C PHE A 280 21.96 -3.63 -38.22
N LYS A 281 22.99 -2.94 -38.74
CA LYS A 281 23.38 -3.01 -40.16
C LYS A 281 23.81 -4.41 -40.58
N GLU A 282 24.43 -5.16 -39.66
CA GLU A 282 24.86 -6.54 -39.87
C GLU A 282 23.74 -7.57 -39.67
N GLY A 283 22.51 -7.14 -39.32
CA GLY A 283 21.38 -8.02 -39.05
C GLY A 283 21.45 -8.73 -37.68
N ARG A 284 22.41 -8.36 -36.83
CA ARG A 284 22.58 -8.89 -35.47
C ARG A 284 21.68 -8.15 -34.47
N TYR A 285 20.38 -8.37 -34.59
CA TYR A 285 19.36 -7.63 -33.84
C TYR A 285 19.40 -7.86 -32.31
N PRO A 286 19.61 -9.08 -31.79
CA PRO A 286 19.74 -9.29 -30.34
C PRO A 286 20.90 -8.49 -29.72
N GLU A 287 22.06 -8.45 -30.37
CA GLU A 287 23.21 -7.67 -29.94
C GLU A 287 22.95 -6.16 -30.05
N ALA A 288 22.27 -5.72 -31.13
CA ALA A 288 21.84 -4.33 -31.26
C ALA A 288 20.92 -3.90 -30.09
N ILE A 289 19.99 -4.77 -29.67
CA ILE A 289 19.10 -4.53 -28.52
C ILE A 289 19.90 -4.36 -27.22
N GLN A 290 20.95 -5.15 -27.00
CA GLN A 290 21.82 -5.02 -25.82
C GLN A 290 22.48 -3.63 -25.79
N HIS A 291 23.09 -3.22 -26.91
CA HIS A 291 23.74 -1.92 -27.03
C HIS A 291 22.76 -0.74 -26.91
N TYR A 292 21.60 -0.80 -27.55
CA TYR A 292 20.58 0.25 -27.39
C TYR A 292 20.02 0.30 -25.97
N THR A 293 19.88 -0.84 -25.29
CA THR A 293 19.42 -0.89 -23.90
C THR A 293 20.42 -0.22 -22.97
N GLU A 294 21.72 -0.49 -23.14
CA GLU A 294 22.76 0.22 -22.38
C GLU A 294 22.77 1.72 -22.71
N ALA A 295 22.66 2.10 -23.99
CA ALA A 295 22.57 3.50 -24.40
C ALA A 295 21.39 4.22 -23.74
N ILE A 296 20.21 3.59 -23.64
CA ILE A 296 19.01 4.12 -22.98
C ILE A 296 19.26 4.30 -21.48
N ARG A 297 19.91 3.33 -20.83
CA ARG A 297 20.25 3.47 -19.40
C ARG A 297 21.15 4.69 -19.17
N ARG A 298 22.10 4.95 -20.07
CA ARG A 298 23.05 6.07 -20.02
C ARG A 298 22.43 7.42 -20.41
N ASN A 299 21.45 7.45 -21.30
CA ASN A 299 20.73 8.65 -21.70
C ASN A 299 19.23 8.35 -21.93
N PRO A 300 18.44 8.27 -20.85
CA PRO A 300 17.03 7.86 -20.95
C PRO A 300 16.13 8.91 -21.60
N SER A 301 16.64 10.11 -21.88
CA SER A 301 15.89 11.19 -22.55
C SER A 301 16.06 11.20 -24.08
N ASP A 302 16.95 10.38 -24.66
CA ASP A 302 17.14 10.33 -26.11
C ASP A 302 16.07 9.43 -26.78
N ALA A 303 15.03 10.05 -27.32
CA ALA A 303 13.93 9.38 -28.04
C ALA A 303 14.42 8.52 -29.21
N VAL A 304 15.56 8.85 -29.83
CA VAL A 304 16.12 8.11 -30.98
C VAL A 304 16.48 6.67 -30.57
N LEU A 305 16.96 6.48 -29.33
CA LEU A 305 17.37 5.17 -28.85
C LEU A 305 16.20 4.18 -28.77
N PHE A 306 15.07 4.65 -28.25
CA PHE A 306 13.83 3.86 -28.20
C PHE A 306 13.33 3.52 -29.61
N SER A 307 13.36 4.48 -30.54
CA SER A 307 13.00 4.21 -31.95
C SER A 307 13.93 3.17 -32.60
N ASN A 308 15.22 3.22 -32.32
CA ASN A 308 16.20 2.26 -32.86
C ASN A 308 15.98 0.85 -32.28
N ARG A 309 15.71 0.73 -30.98
CA ARG A 309 15.44 -0.56 -30.34
C ARG A 309 14.09 -1.14 -30.77
N ALA A 310 13.06 -0.30 -30.94
CA ALA A 310 11.79 -0.70 -31.56
C ALA A 310 11.99 -1.31 -32.95
N ALA A 311 12.88 -0.75 -33.77
CA ALA A 311 13.21 -1.31 -35.08
C ALA A 311 13.77 -2.73 -35.00
N CYS A 312 14.60 -3.02 -33.99
CA CYS A 312 15.14 -4.36 -33.74
C CYS A 312 14.02 -5.33 -33.35
N TYR A 313 13.15 -4.93 -32.41
CA TYR A 313 12.01 -5.74 -32.00
C TYR A 313 11.07 -6.06 -33.18
N THR A 314 10.80 -5.08 -34.05
CA THR A 314 10.01 -5.32 -35.28
C THR A 314 10.69 -6.35 -36.19
N LYS A 315 12.02 -6.31 -36.35
CA LYS A 315 12.76 -7.30 -37.15
C LYS A 315 12.73 -8.71 -36.54
N LEU A 316 12.59 -8.81 -35.22
CA LEU A 316 12.44 -10.06 -34.48
C LEU A 316 10.99 -10.50 -34.31
N MET A 317 10.03 -9.77 -34.87
CA MET A 317 8.58 -10.01 -34.71
C MET A 317 8.06 -9.89 -33.26
N GLU A 318 8.81 -9.20 -32.40
CA GLU A 318 8.45 -8.90 -31.00
C GLU A 318 7.62 -7.61 -30.93
N PHE A 319 6.41 -7.65 -31.52
CA PHE A 319 5.65 -6.43 -31.80
C PHE A 319 5.14 -5.71 -30.54
N GLU A 320 4.80 -6.42 -29.45
CA GLU A 320 4.44 -5.75 -28.19
C GLU A 320 5.60 -4.91 -27.63
N MET A 321 6.83 -5.44 -27.71
CA MET A 321 8.03 -4.74 -27.24
C MET A 321 8.36 -3.54 -28.14
N ALA A 322 8.19 -3.69 -29.46
CA ALA A 322 8.31 -2.58 -30.40
C ALA A 322 7.30 -1.47 -30.09
N LEU A 323 6.04 -1.83 -29.80
CA LEU A 323 4.99 -0.86 -29.47
C LEU A 323 5.30 -0.09 -28.19
N ALA A 324 5.76 -0.77 -27.14
CA ALA A 324 6.15 -0.14 -25.87
C ALA A 324 7.30 0.86 -26.04
N ASP A 325 8.30 0.53 -26.86
CA ASP A 325 9.39 1.46 -27.19
C ASP A 325 8.91 2.62 -28.05
N CYS A 326 7.98 2.40 -28.98
CA CYS A 326 7.37 3.49 -29.76
C CYS A 326 6.60 4.46 -28.86
N ASP A 327 5.84 3.97 -27.89
CA ASP A 327 5.13 4.82 -26.92
C ASP A 327 6.11 5.61 -26.04
N SER A 328 7.20 4.98 -25.59
CA SER A 328 8.28 5.66 -24.86
C SER A 328 8.93 6.76 -25.72
N CYS A 329 9.24 6.44 -26.97
CA CYS A 329 9.80 7.35 -27.95
C CYS A 329 8.92 8.59 -28.19
N ILE A 330 7.62 8.39 -28.43
CA ILE A 330 6.63 9.46 -28.66
C ILE A 330 6.40 10.27 -27.38
N SER A 331 6.47 9.66 -26.20
CA SER A 331 6.35 10.39 -24.93
C SER A 331 7.51 11.36 -24.69
N LEU A 332 8.71 11.02 -25.15
CA LEU A 332 9.92 11.85 -25.04
C LEU A 332 9.97 12.94 -26.12
N ASP A 333 9.60 12.61 -27.36
CA ASP A 333 9.50 13.57 -28.45
C ASP A 333 8.25 13.28 -29.31
N PRO A 334 7.11 13.94 -29.03
CA PRO A 334 5.88 13.75 -29.78
C PRO A 334 5.98 14.13 -31.27
N LYS A 335 6.96 14.95 -31.66
CA LYS A 335 7.18 15.37 -33.05
C LYS A 335 8.17 14.46 -33.78
N PHE A 336 8.68 13.42 -33.12
CA PHE A 336 9.63 12.52 -33.76
C PHE A 336 8.91 11.55 -34.71
N LEU A 337 8.89 11.90 -35.99
CA LEU A 337 8.20 11.18 -37.07
C LEU A 337 8.42 9.66 -37.06
N LYS A 338 9.67 9.21 -36.84
CA LYS A 338 10.02 7.78 -36.81
C LYS A 338 9.31 7.02 -35.69
N GLY A 339 8.98 7.65 -34.56
CA GLY A 339 8.23 7.02 -33.48
C GLY A 339 6.83 6.60 -33.94
N HIS A 340 6.12 7.51 -34.60
CA HIS A 340 4.77 7.28 -35.14
C HIS A 340 4.76 6.28 -36.30
N LEU A 341 5.71 6.40 -37.25
CA LEU A 341 5.83 5.45 -38.36
C LEU A 341 6.05 4.01 -37.88
N ARG A 342 6.97 3.81 -36.93
CA ARG A 342 7.24 2.48 -36.36
C ARG A 342 6.06 1.94 -35.56
N LYS A 343 5.34 2.81 -34.84
CA LYS A 343 4.11 2.44 -34.15
C LYS A 343 3.05 1.93 -35.12
N GLY A 344 2.83 2.64 -36.22
CA GLY A 344 1.92 2.21 -37.29
C GLY A 344 2.31 0.83 -37.85
N ALA A 345 3.59 0.64 -38.17
CA ALA A 345 4.08 -0.62 -38.73
C ALA A 345 3.94 -1.80 -37.74
N ALA A 346 4.24 -1.59 -36.46
CA ALA A 346 4.06 -2.61 -35.42
C ALA A 346 2.58 -2.98 -35.26
N LEU A 347 1.68 -1.99 -35.26
CA LEU A 347 0.23 -2.23 -35.14
C LEU A 347 -0.33 -2.96 -36.37
N MET A 348 0.16 -2.66 -37.58
CA MET A 348 -0.18 -3.41 -38.78
C MET A 348 0.24 -4.88 -38.66
N ALA A 349 1.46 -5.14 -38.19
CA ALA A 349 1.95 -6.50 -37.98
C ALA A 349 1.15 -7.26 -36.91
N MET A 350 0.63 -6.55 -35.89
CA MET A 350 -0.27 -7.09 -34.88
C MET A 350 -1.74 -7.23 -35.35
N LYS A 351 -2.04 -6.94 -36.63
CA LYS A 351 -3.40 -6.94 -37.21
C LYS A 351 -4.36 -6.00 -36.49
N GLN A 352 -3.89 -4.81 -36.15
CA GLN A 352 -4.69 -3.75 -35.51
C GLN A 352 -4.78 -2.51 -36.43
N PRO A 353 -5.43 -2.64 -37.60
CA PRO A 353 -5.41 -1.61 -38.63
C PRO A 353 -6.05 -0.30 -38.18
N SER A 354 -7.14 -0.32 -37.39
CA SER A 354 -7.74 0.94 -36.91
C SER A 354 -6.79 1.75 -36.02
N ARG A 355 -5.93 1.10 -35.23
CA ARG A 355 -4.94 1.78 -34.39
C ARG A 355 -3.74 2.22 -35.22
N ALA A 356 -3.35 1.43 -36.21
CA ALA A 356 -2.28 1.79 -37.14
C ALA A 356 -2.62 3.05 -37.94
N MET A 357 -3.87 3.17 -38.43
CA MET A 357 -4.38 4.37 -39.09
C MET A 357 -4.12 5.62 -38.25
N SER A 358 -4.51 5.62 -36.96
CA SER A 358 -4.29 6.76 -36.08
C SER A 358 -2.79 7.11 -35.91
N ALA A 359 -1.91 6.10 -35.85
CA ALA A 359 -0.47 6.36 -35.75
C ALA A 359 0.09 6.99 -37.05
N TYR A 360 -0.35 6.53 -38.21
CA TYR A 360 0.05 7.11 -39.49
C TYR A 360 -0.57 8.50 -39.73
N GLU A 361 -1.78 8.75 -39.26
CA GLU A 361 -2.40 10.09 -39.26
C GLU A 361 -1.58 11.08 -38.42
N GLU A 362 -1.10 10.69 -37.23
CA GLU A 362 -0.18 11.51 -36.44
C GLU A 362 1.16 11.74 -37.17
N ALA A 363 1.70 10.72 -37.85
CA ALA A 363 2.88 10.89 -38.68
C ALA A 363 2.66 11.90 -39.82
N MET A 364 1.50 11.85 -40.49
CA MET A 364 1.12 12.80 -41.55
C MET A 364 0.86 14.21 -41.04
N LYS A 365 0.47 14.40 -39.76
CA LYS A 365 0.40 15.74 -39.15
C LYS A 365 1.79 16.35 -38.96
N ILE A 366 2.81 15.52 -38.72
CA ILE A 366 4.20 15.96 -38.53
C ILE A 366 4.86 16.27 -39.89
N ASP A 367 4.73 15.35 -40.84
CA ASP A 367 5.23 15.51 -42.21
C ASP A 367 4.17 15.05 -43.23
N PRO A 368 3.35 16.00 -43.74
CA PRO A 368 2.29 15.69 -44.71
C PRO A 368 2.78 15.09 -46.03
N ASN A 369 4.05 15.28 -46.38
CA ASN A 369 4.64 14.78 -47.62
C ASN A 369 5.36 13.43 -47.43
N ASN A 370 5.28 12.84 -46.24
CA ASN A 370 5.98 11.60 -45.95
C ASN A 370 5.36 10.41 -46.69
N GLU A 371 6.12 9.81 -47.60
CA GLU A 371 5.65 8.68 -48.41
C GLU A 371 5.39 7.40 -47.57
N GLU A 372 6.20 7.13 -46.56
CA GLU A 372 6.02 5.98 -45.66
C GLU A 372 4.73 6.11 -44.85
N ALA A 373 4.45 7.31 -44.30
CA ALA A 373 3.20 7.58 -43.58
C ALA A 373 1.97 7.43 -44.48
N ARG A 374 2.02 8.00 -45.69
CA ARG A 374 0.92 7.92 -46.67
C ARG A 374 0.65 6.49 -47.11
N THR A 375 1.70 5.72 -47.39
CA THR A 375 1.59 4.32 -47.81
C THR A 375 1.06 3.47 -46.67
N GLY A 376 1.60 3.62 -45.46
CA GLY A 376 1.13 2.91 -44.27
C GLY A 376 -0.32 3.23 -43.92
N LEU A 377 -0.75 4.50 -44.08
CA LEU A 377 -2.15 4.88 -43.89
C LEU A 377 -3.07 4.18 -44.90
N TYR A 378 -2.69 4.17 -46.19
CA TYR A 378 -3.45 3.47 -47.23
C TYR A 378 -3.53 1.96 -46.98
N GLU A 379 -2.43 1.32 -46.60
CA GLU A 379 -2.41 -0.10 -46.23
C GLU A 379 -3.28 -0.39 -45.02
N ALA A 380 -3.24 0.47 -44.00
CA ALA A 380 -4.06 0.34 -42.81
C ALA A 380 -5.55 0.54 -43.10
N MET A 381 -5.90 1.47 -43.99
CA MET A 381 -7.28 1.65 -44.47
C MET A 381 -7.79 0.42 -45.21
N ASN A 382 -7.04 -0.11 -46.17
CA ASN A 382 -7.44 -1.32 -46.90
C ASN A 382 -7.60 -2.52 -45.96
N ALA A 383 -6.65 -2.73 -45.04
CA ALA A 383 -6.72 -3.81 -44.06
C ALA A 383 -7.90 -3.65 -43.08
N PHE A 384 -8.29 -2.41 -42.76
CA PHE A 384 -9.47 -2.12 -41.96
C PHE A 384 -10.76 -2.47 -42.72
N GLU A 385 -10.86 -2.10 -44.01
CA GLU A 385 -12.00 -2.42 -44.88
C GLU A 385 -12.16 -3.93 -45.14
N GLU A 386 -11.05 -4.66 -45.17
CA GLU A 386 -11.01 -6.12 -45.30
C GLU A 386 -11.41 -6.86 -44.01
N ASN A 387 -11.60 -6.15 -42.88
CA ASN A 387 -12.02 -6.72 -41.59
C ASN A 387 -13.45 -6.31 -41.20
N PRO A 388 -14.50 -7.02 -41.68
CA PRO A 388 -15.90 -6.69 -41.43
C PRO A 388 -16.28 -6.59 -39.94
N GLU A 389 -15.62 -7.36 -39.07
CA GLU A 389 -15.92 -7.36 -37.63
C GLU A 389 -15.49 -6.05 -36.97
N GLU A 390 -14.28 -5.57 -37.30
CA GLU A 390 -13.73 -4.33 -36.75
C GLU A 390 -14.46 -3.11 -37.32
N MET A 391 -14.76 -3.12 -38.63
CA MET A 391 -15.64 -2.15 -39.27
C MET A 391 -17.00 -2.10 -38.58
N ARG A 392 -17.64 -3.25 -38.37
CA ARG A 392 -18.94 -3.33 -37.71
C ARG A 392 -18.87 -2.82 -36.27
N LYS A 393 -17.83 -3.16 -35.52
CA LYS A 393 -17.65 -2.70 -34.14
C LYS A 393 -17.53 -1.17 -34.08
N LYS A 394 -16.69 -0.57 -34.93
CA LYS A 394 -16.50 0.88 -35.00
C LYS A 394 -17.77 1.59 -35.49
N ALA A 395 -18.46 1.00 -36.46
CA ALA A 395 -19.75 1.51 -36.94
C ALA A 395 -20.82 1.50 -35.83
N MET A 396 -20.84 0.51 -34.94
CA MET A 396 -21.73 0.51 -33.76
C MET A 396 -21.40 1.61 -32.73
N GLU A 397 -20.24 2.27 -32.81
CA GLU A 397 -19.93 3.43 -31.95
C GLU A 397 -20.65 4.70 -32.42
N ASN A 398 -21.07 4.76 -33.70
CA ASN A 398 -21.87 5.87 -34.22
C ASN A 398 -23.34 5.72 -33.78
N PRO A 399 -23.90 6.69 -33.01
CA PRO A 399 -25.29 6.64 -32.55
C PRO A 399 -26.29 6.54 -33.69
N GLU A 400 -26.04 7.21 -34.83
CA GLU A 400 -26.96 7.17 -35.97
C GLU A 400 -27.04 5.76 -36.58
N VAL A 401 -25.91 5.06 -36.70
CA VAL A 401 -25.87 3.69 -37.22
C VAL A 401 -26.63 2.75 -36.28
N ARG A 402 -26.45 2.93 -34.97
CA ARG A 402 -27.20 2.16 -33.96
C ARG A 402 -28.69 2.41 -34.06
N ASP A 403 -29.12 3.66 -34.20
CA ASP A 403 -30.52 4.02 -34.27
C ASP A 403 -31.18 3.46 -35.53
N ILE A 404 -30.46 3.45 -36.66
CA ILE A 404 -30.92 2.81 -37.90
C ILE A 404 -31.11 1.31 -37.72
N LEU A 405 -30.18 0.61 -37.05
CA LEU A 405 -30.27 -0.83 -36.82
C LEU A 405 -31.25 -1.23 -35.69
N ALA A 406 -31.62 -0.29 -34.83
CA ALA A 406 -32.63 -0.49 -33.80
C ALA A 406 -34.07 -0.36 -34.35
N ASP A 407 -34.25 0.27 -35.51
CA ASP A 407 -35.55 0.44 -36.17
C ASP A 407 -36.06 -0.90 -36.76
N PRO A 408 -37.15 -1.48 -36.22
CA PRO A 408 -37.67 -2.77 -36.70
C PRO A 408 -38.09 -2.75 -38.17
N ALA A 409 -38.56 -1.61 -38.69
CA ALA A 409 -38.92 -1.47 -40.10
C ALA A 409 -37.66 -1.57 -40.97
N MET A 410 -36.57 -0.93 -40.53
CA MET A 410 -35.29 -1.01 -41.24
C MET A 410 -34.72 -2.43 -41.21
N MET A 411 -34.82 -3.14 -40.08
CA MET A 411 -34.38 -4.54 -40.00
C MET A 411 -35.18 -5.45 -40.94
N CYS A 412 -36.49 -5.23 -41.07
CA CYS A 412 -37.31 -5.95 -42.03
C CYS A 412 -36.89 -5.64 -43.48
N ILE A 413 -36.59 -4.37 -43.80
CA ILE A 413 -36.08 -3.97 -45.13
C ILE A 413 -34.75 -4.65 -45.44
N LEU A 414 -33.79 -4.64 -44.51
CA LEU A 414 -32.49 -5.29 -44.68
C LEU A 414 -32.64 -6.81 -44.88
N GLU A 415 -33.57 -7.44 -44.15
CA GLU A 415 -33.88 -8.86 -44.33
C GLU A 415 -34.52 -9.12 -45.71
N GLN A 416 -35.41 -8.26 -46.19
CA GLN A 416 -35.97 -8.37 -47.54
C GLN A 416 -34.90 -8.19 -48.63
N MET A 417 -34.00 -7.22 -48.47
CA MET A 417 -32.88 -6.99 -49.41
C MET A 417 -31.94 -8.19 -49.52
N THR A 418 -31.78 -8.97 -48.44
CA THR A 418 -30.98 -10.21 -48.48
C THR A 418 -31.69 -11.38 -49.15
N LYS A 419 -33.03 -11.42 -49.12
CA LYS A 419 -33.83 -12.50 -49.71
C LYS A 419 -34.23 -12.26 -51.16
N ASP A 420 -34.47 -11.01 -51.54
CA ASP A 420 -34.92 -10.62 -52.88
C ASP A 420 -34.11 -9.40 -53.39
N PRO A 421 -33.19 -9.60 -54.36
CA PRO A 421 -32.44 -8.51 -54.99
C PRO A 421 -33.34 -7.44 -55.65
N ASN A 422 -34.57 -7.79 -56.04
CA ASN A 422 -35.51 -6.81 -56.63
C ASN A 422 -36.14 -5.91 -55.56
N ALA A 423 -36.30 -6.39 -54.32
CA ALA A 423 -36.83 -5.59 -53.22
C ALA A 423 -35.97 -4.36 -52.92
N VAL A 424 -34.65 -4.44 -53.17
CA VAL A 424 -33.71 -3.32 -53.04
C VAL A 424 -34.19 -2.11 -53.87
N ARG A 425 -34.59 -2.33 -55.14
CA ARG A 425 -35.01 -1.26 -56.04
C ARG A 425 -36.30 -0.57 -55.58
N GLU A 426 -37.23 -1.31 -54.99
CA GLU A 426 -38.48 -0.74 -54.47
C GLU A 426 -38.23 0.09 -53.21
N HIS A 427 -37.42 -0.41 -52.27
CA HIS A 427 -37.10 0.31 -51.03
C HIS A 427 -36.28 1.59 -51.28
N LEU A 428 -35.38 1.56 -52.25
CA LEU A 428 -34.57 2.72 -52.64
C LEU A 428 -35.39 3.86 -53.27
N LYS A 429 -36.65 3.64 -53.67
CA LYS A 429 -37.54 4.73 -54.12
C LYS A 429 -37.95 5.65 -52.99
N ASN A 430 -37.90 5.19 -51.73
CA ASN A 430 -38.17 6.03 -50.58
C ASN A 430 -36.87 6.76 -50.17
N PRO A 431 -36.79 8.10 -50.27
CA PRO A 431 -35.57 8.85 -49.98
C PRO A 431 -35.05 8.67 -48.56
N VAL A 432 -35.95 8.46 -47.59
CA VAL A 432 -35.60 8.25 -46.18
C VAL A 432 -34.92 6.89 -46.01
N ILE A 433 -35.46 5.84 -46.63
CA ILE A 433 -34.88 4.49 -46.58
C ILE A 433 -33.54 4.48 -47.35
N ALA A 434 -33.48 5.10 -48.53
CA ALA A 434 -32.25 5.22 -49.30
C ALA A 434 -31.13 5.92 -48.51
N GLY A 435 -31.44 7.01 -47.80
CA GLY A 435 -30.49 7.69 -46.92
C GLY A 435 -29.99 6.81 -45.77
N LYS A 436 -30.87 6.02 -45.15
CA LYS A 436 -30.48 5.04 -44.10
C LYS A 436 -29.57 3.94 -44.66
N ILE A 437 -29.89 3.39 -45.83
CA ILE A 437 -29.06 2.38 -46.53
C ILE A 437 -27.69 2.95 -46.87
N ALA A 438 -27.63 4.18 -47.40
CA ALA A 438 -26.36 4.84 -47.70
C ALA A 438 -25.48 4.98 -46.45
N LYS A 439 -26.04 5.45 -45.32
CA LYS A 439 -25.31 5.53 -44.05
C LYS A 439 -24.78 4.18 -43.56
N LEU A 440 -25.56 3.10 -43.70
CA LEU A 440 -25.10 1.76 -43.35
C LEU A 440 -24.00 1.25 -44.30
N ALA A 441 -24.06 1.61 -45.59
CA ALA A 441 -23.03 1.25 -46.56
C ALA A 441 -21.72 2.02 -46.32
N GLU A 442 -21.82 3.33 -46.04
CA GLU A 442 -20.68 4.17 -45.63
C GLU A 442 -20.03 3.68 -44.33
N ALA A 443 -20.83 3.20 -43.39
CA ALA A 443 -20.36 2.59 -42.16
C ALA A 443 -19.85 1.14 -42.33
N GLY A 444 -19.84 0.59 -43.55
CA GLY A 444 -19.38 -0.77 -43.85
C GLY A 444 -20.28 -1.89 -43.30
N ILE A 445 -21.48 -1.57 -42.81
CA ILE A 445 -22.44 -2.54 -42.25
C ILE A 445 -23.08 -3.40 -43.35
N ILE A 446 -23.33 -2.80 -44.51
CA ILE A 446 -23.90 -3.48 -45.68
C ILE A 446 -23.02 -3.26 -46.91
N ARG A 447 -22.99 -4.23 -47.81
CA ARG A 447 -22.36 -4.10 -49.13
C ARG A 447 -23.46 -4.04 -50.19
N MET A 448 -23.54 -2.93 -50.92
CA MET A 448 -24.41 -2.83 -52.09
C MET A 448 -23.78 -3.69 -53.19
N ARG A 449 -24.46 -4.74 -53.63
CA ARG A 449 -24.06 -5.57 -54.78
C ARG A 449 -24.82 -5.18 -56.03
#